data_AF-A0A842ZVP5-F1
#
_entry.id   AF-A0A842ZVP5-F1
#
_cell.length_a   1.000
_cell.length_b   1.000
_cell.length_c   1.000
_cell.angle_alpha   90.00
_cell.angle_beta   90.00
_cell.angle_gamma   90.00
#
_symmetry.space_group_name_H-M   'P 1'
#
loop_
_entity.id
_entity.type
_entity.pdbx_description
1 polymer ?
#
loop_
_entity_poly.entity_id
_entity_poly.type
_entity_poly.pdbx_seq_one_letter_code
_entity_poly.pdbx_strand_id
1 'polypeptide(L)'
;MTLEDLGKFRGSKIAGNFSPLGDANKGKGPLDPQEEYIFELVDGDSKPMKSGQSAEDKAAGKEPVKKMNAALTWKEVNSGILVFQHLQIETLSWGKGPSDPFRSKVLKFMEDIGIPAPKDVLPAWGNVFIKTMKIRARVVQSTRGGNPVPDEYIFKEGSFRAYKV
;
A
#
# COMPACT_ATOMS: atom_id res chain seq x y z
N MET A 1 29.34 -11.71 2.10
CA MET A 1 27.93 -11.29 2.11
C MET A 1 27.20 -12.22 3.06
N THR A 2 26.84 -11.77 4.26
CA THR A 2 26.26 -12.63 5.31
C THR A 2 24.73 -12.49 5.33
N LEU A 3 24.05 -13.51 5.85
CA LEU A 3 22.59 -13.60 5.95
C LEU A 3 21.94 -12.47 6.80
N GLU A 4 22.75 -11.68 7.53
CA GLU A 4 22.29 -10.54 8.33
C GLU A 4 22.01 -9.27 7.51
N ASP A 5 22.56 -9.16 6.29
CA ASP A 5 22.32 -8.00 5.43
C ASP A 5 20.95 -8.03 4.70
N LEU A 6 20.28 -9.19 4.68
CA LEU A 6 18.93 -9.36 4.12
C LEU A 6 17.81 -8.91 5.09
N GLY A 7 18.15 -8.61 6.35
CA GLY A 7 17.18 -8.23 7.40
C GLY A 7 16.80 -6.75 7.45
N LYS A 8 17.53 -5.86 6.76
CA LYS A 8 17.37 -4.39 6.91
C LYS A 8 16.33 -3.72 5.98
N PHE A 9 15.59 -4.50 5.19
CA PHE A 9 14.55 -3.99 4.29
C PHE A 9 13.11 -4.17 4.82
N ARG A 10 12.92 -4.36 6.12
CA ARG A 10 11.60 -4.46 6.75
C ARG A 10 11.27 -3.22 7.57
N GLY A 11 10.95 -2.16 6.85
CA GLY A 11 10.37 -0.93 7.38
C GLY A 11 10.05 -0.09 6.17
N SER A 12 8.77 0.15 5.90
CA SER A 12 8.29 0.93 4.77
C SER A 12 8.85 2.36 4.83
N LYS A 13 10.07 2.55 4.30
CA LYS A 13 10.70 3.87 4.05
C LYS A 13 9.89 4.77 3.11
N ILE A 14 8.72 4.33 2.66
CA ILE A 14 7.88 4.97 1.66
C ILE A 14 6.95 6.03 2.28
N ALA A 15 6.65 5.96 3.58
CA ALA A 15 5.68 6.87 4.23
C ALA A 15 6.12 8.34 4.25
N GLY A 16 7.45 8.61 4.22
CA GLY A 16 8.00 9.96 4.44
C GLY A 16 7.61 11.02 3.41
N ASN A 17 7.18 10.65 2.20
CA ASN A 17 6.93 11.60 1.11
C ASN A 17 5.45 11.75 0.71
N PHE A 18 4.51 11.03 1.33
CA PHE A 18 3.17 10.87 0.72
C PHE A 18 1.94 11.15 1.59
N SER A 19 2.06 11.62 2.84
CA SER A 19 0.84 11.86 3.62
C SER A 19 1.05 12.86 4.78
N PRO A 20 0.46 14.07 4.72
CA PRO A 20 0.33 14.97 5.87
C PRO A 20 -0.83 14.54 6.81
N LEU A 21 -1.19 13.26 6.85
CA LEU A 21 -2.39 12.81 7.59
C LEU A 21 -2.26 12.92 9.11
N GLY A 22 -1.05 13.02 9.66
CA GLY A 22 -0.86 13.20 11.12
C GLY A 22 -1.63 14.40 11.67
N ASP A 23 -1.52 15.57 11.02
CA ASP A 23 -2.28 16.76 11.42
C ASP A 23 -3.80 16.55 11.24
N ALA A 24 -4.20 15.83 10.18
CA ALA A 24 -5.61 15.50 9.93
C ALA A 24 -6.19 14.48 10.92
N ASN A 25 -5.35 13.77 11.67
CA ASN A 25 -5.73 12.77 12.67
C ASN A 25 -5.68 13.30 14.11
N LYS A 26 -5.12 14.49 14.31
CA LYS A 26 -4.98 15.09 15.63
C LYS A 26 -6.30 15.12 16.40
N GLY A 27 -6.30 14.57 17.61
CA GLY A 27 -7.45 14.55 18.51
C GLY A 27 -8.49 13.45 18.24
N LYS A 28 -8.27 12.56 17.26
CA LYS A 28 -9.19 11.44 16.95
C LYS A 28 -8.95 10.16 17.77
N GLY A 29 -7.94 10.18 18.65
CA GLY A 29 -7.55 9.05 19.49
C GLY A 29 -6.66 8.03 18.77
N PRO A 30 -6.12 7.02 19.48
CA PRO A 30 -5.28 6.00 18.88
C PRO A 30 -6.08 4.80 18.35
N LEU A 31 -5.52 4.10 17.37
CA LEU A 31 -5.97 2.76 16.97
C LEU A 31 -5.03 1.68 17.54
N ASP A 32 -5.60 0.56 18.00
CA ASP A 32 -4.87 -0.59 18.52
C ASP A 32 -4.46 -1.56 17.38
N PRO A 33 -3.16 -1.91 17.24
CA PRO A 33 -2.70 -2.86 16.23
C PRO A 33 -3.21 -4.30 16.37
N GLN A 34 -3.79 -4.66 17.52
CA GLN A 34 -4.42 -5.97 17.75
C GLN A 34 -5.89 -6.01 17.31
N GLU A 35 -6.54 -4.85 17.19
CA GLU A 35 -7.93 -4.74 16.79
C GLU A 35 -8.07 -4.64 15.26
N GLU A 36 -9.21 -5.14 14.77
CA GLU A 36 -9.63 -4.98 13.38
C GLU A 36 -10.68 -3.90 13.27
N TYR A 37 -10.46 -2.95 12.37
CA TYR A 37 -11.39 -1.84 12.13
C TYR A 37 -11.96 -1.91 10.71
N ILE A 38 -13.06 -1.18 10.51
CA ILE A 38 -13.69 -1.02 9.20
C ILE A 38 -13.20 0.29 8.61
N PHE A 39 -12.65 0.23 7.41
CA PHE A 39 -12.16 1.38 6.69
C PHE A 39 -12.93 1.58 5.41
N GLU A 40 -13.31 2.82 5.14
CA GLU A 40 -13.91 3.25 3.89
C GLU A 40 -12.87 3.98 3.03
N LEU A 41 -12.76 3.61 1.75
CA LEU A 41 -11.93 4.36 0.82
C LEU A 41 -12.58 5.73 0.54
N VAL A 42 -11.85 6.80 0.86
CA VAL A 42 -12.31 8.18 0.65
C VAL A 42 -11.60 8.85 -0.52
N ASP A 43 -10.35 8.49 -0.80
CA ASP A 43 -9.61 8.98 -1.95
C ASP A 43 -8.66 7.92 -2.50
N GLY A 44 -8.47 7.94 -3.81
CA GLY A 44 -7.58 7.02 -4.50
C GLY A 44 -7.16 7.60 -5.84
N ASP A 45 -5.86 7.84 -6.00
CA ASP A 45 -5.26 8.34 -7.22
C ASP A 45 -4.09 7.45 -7.65
N SER A 46 -3.87 7.34 -8.95
CA SER A 46 -2.73 6.62 -9.52
C SER A 46 -1.84 7.60 -10.26
N LYS A 47 -0.54 7.64 -9.91
CA LYS A 47 0.40 8.53 -10.56
C LYS A 47 1.56 7.75 -11.18
N PRO A 48 1.97 8.10 -12.41
CA PRO A 48 3.23 7.61 -12.95
C PRO A 48 4.39 8.18 -12.14
N MET A 49 5.34 7.33 -11.79
CA MET A 49 6.58 7.71 -11.12
C MET A 49 7.74 7.57 -12.08
N LYS A 50 8.76 8.45 -11.93
CA LYS A 50 10.07 8.19 -12.53
C LYS A 50 10.61 6.90 -11.92
N SER A 51 10.85 5.91 -12.78
CA SER A 51 11.49 4.69 -12.33
C SER A 51 12.94 4.95 -11.99
N GLY A 52 13.39 4.43 -10.84
CA GLY A 52 14.82 4.20 -10.65
C GLY A 52 15.28 3.19 -11.71
N GLN A 53 16.32 3.57 -12.47
CA GLN A 53 16.97 2.69 -13.43
C GLN A 53 18.31 2.25 -12.84
N SER A 54 18.67 0.98 -12.99
CA SER A 54 20.00 0.50 -12.61
C SER A 54 21.06 1.21 -13.46
N ALA A 55 22.27 1.37 -12.94
CA ALA A 55 23.37 1.97 -13.71
C ALA A 55 23.68 1.15 -14.98
N GLU A 56 23.54 -0.17 -14.90
CA GLU A 56 23.73 -1.11 -16.00
C GLU A 56 22.66 -0.97 -17.09
N ASP A 57 21.37 -0.90 -16.73
CA ASP A 57 20.29 -0.72 -17.72
C ASP A 57 20.35 0.65 -18.39
N LYS A 58 20.79 1.68 -17.64
CA LYS A 58 21.05 3.02 -18.17
C LYS A 58 22.22 3.02 -19.14
N ALA A 59 23.30 2.33 -18.82
CA ALA A 59 24.46 2.17 -19.70
C ALA A 59 24.14 1.35 -20.96
N ALA A 60 23.24 0.37 -20.85
CA ALA A 60 22.75 -0.45 -21.95
C ALA A 60 21.70 0.25 -22.85
N GLY A 61 21.36 1.53 -22.58
CA GLY A 61 20.41 2.30 -23.37
C GLY A 61 18.97 1.76 -23.33
N LYS A 62 18.62 0.98 -22.30
CA LYS A 62 17.26 0.44 -22.16
C LYS A 62 16.30 1.56 -21.75
N GLU A 63 15.07 1.47 -22.23
CA GLU A 63 14.01 2.36 -21.78
C GLU A 63 13.71 2.14 -20.28
N PRO A 64 13.52 3.21 -19.49
CA PRO A 64 13.13 3.08 -18.10
C PRO A 64 11.78 2.38 -17.98
N VAL A 65 11.70 1.37 -17.10
CA VAL A 65 10.44 0.66 -16.84
C VAL A 65 9.45 1.62 -16.21
N LYS A 66 8.38 2.01 -16.92
CA LYS A 66 7.35 2.89 -16.35
C LYS A 66 6.78 2.28 -15.07
N LYS A 67 6.98 2.97 -13.94
CA LYS A 67 6.42 2.56 -12.64
C LYS A 67 5.13 3.35 -12.39
N MET A 68 4.08 2.66 -12.01
CA MET A 68 2.84 3.26 -11.53
C MET A 68 2.75 3.03 -10.03
N ASN A 69 2.31 4.03 -9.28
CA ASN A 69 1.94 3.84 -7.88
C ASN A 69 0.49 4.31 -7.68
N ALA A 70 -0.22 3.64 -6.79
CA ALA A 70 -1.49 4.13 -6.26
C ALA A 70 -1.29 4.62 -4.83
N ALA A 71 -1.83 5.80 -4.58
CA ALA A 71 -1.90 6.43 -3.27
C ALA A 71 -3.37 6.45 -2.86
N LEU A 72 -3.69 5.76 -1.77
CA LEU A 72 -5.05 5.61 -1.28
C LEU A 72 -5.15 6.18 0.13
N THR A 73 -6.23 6.91 0.38
CA THR A 73 -6.61 7.37 1.71
C THR A 73 -7.89 6.67 2.13
N TRP A 74 -7.81 6.06 3.31
CA TRP A 74 -8.87 5.31 3.93
C TRP A 74 -9.29 6.00 5.22
N LYS A 75 -10.57 5.93 5.56
CA LYS A 75 -11.13 6.51 6.79
C LYS A 75 -11.72 5.39 7.64
N GLU A 76 -11.26 5.26 8.88
CA GLU A 76 -11.88 4.38 9.86
C GLU A 76 -13.28 4.90 10.18
N VAL A 77 -14.28 4.03 10.12
CA VAL A 77 -15.70 4.42 10.11
C VAL A 77 -16.13 5.10 11.42
N ASN A 78 -15.60 4.69 12.57
CA ASN A 78 -16.08 5.17 13.87
C ASN A 78 -15.33 6.41 14.38
N SER A 79 -14.00 6.38 14.33
CA SER A 79 -13.09 7.43 14.81
C SER A 79 -12.82 8.51 13.76
N GLY A 80 -13.04 8.22 12.48
CA GLY A 80 -12.70 9.12 11.37
C GLY A 80 -11.19 9.26 11.14
N ILE A 81 -10.37 8.38 11.73
CA ILE A 81 -8.91 8.36 11.53
C ILE A 81 -8.61 8.01 10.08
N LEU A 82 -7.70 8.77 9.48
CA LEU A 82 -7.25 8.59 8.12
C LEU A 82 -5.99 7.71 8.09
N VAL A 83 -6.00 6.73 7.21
CA VAL A 83 -4.90 5.78 7.00
C VAL A 83 -4.43 5.89 5.57
N PHE A 84 -3.11 5.94 5.39
CA PHE A 84 -2.49 5.97 4.08
C PHE A 84 -2.10 4.56 3.63
N GLN A 85 -2.46 4.21 2.40
CA GLN A 85 -2.00 2.99 1.74
C GLN A 85 -1.31 3.35 0.43
N HIS A 86 -0.03 3.00 0.35
CA HIS A 86 0.74 3.08 -0.87
C HIS A 86 0.82 1.70 -1.52
N LEU A 87 0.49 1.63 -2.81
CA LEU A 87 0.57 0.41 -3.60
C LEU A 87 1.53 0.65 -4.76
N GLN A 88 2.62 -0.11 -4.78
CA GLN A 88 3.50 -0.17 -5.96
C GLN A 88 2.84 -1.05 -7.02
N ILE A 89 2.46 -0.43 -8.13
CA ILE A 89 1.96 -1.08 -9.33
C ILE A 89 3.13 -1.18 -10.31
N GLU A 90 4.21 -1.81 -9.87
CA GLU A 90 5.23 -2.26 -10.80
C GLU A 90 4.60 -3.44 -11.53
N THR A 91 4.41 -3.33 -12.85
CA THR A 91 4.01 -4.38 -13.81
C THR A 91 3.43 -5.62 -13.13
N LEU A 92 2.11 -5.73 -13.04
CA LEU A 92 1.38 -6.79 -12.33
C LEU A 92 2.06 -8.16 -12.50
N SER A 93 2.92 -8.53 -11.55
CA SER A 93 3.59 -9.81 -11.56
C SER A 93 2.67 -10.79 -10.89
N TRP A 94 2.15 -11.74 -11.67
CA TRP A 94 1.31 -12.81 -11.15
C TRP A 94 2.10 -13.85 -10.36
N GLY A 95 3.44 -13.87 -10.49
CA GLY A 95 4.27 -14.92 -9.92
C GLY A 95 3.84 -16.32 -10.39
N LYS A 96 4.26 -17.35 -9.66
CA LYS A 96 3.86 -18.76 -9.84
C LYS A 96 2.68 -19.17 -8.96
N GLY A 97 2.01 -18.22 -8.30
CA GLY A 97 0.85 -18.47 -7.45
C GLY A 97 0.74 -17.50 -6.26
N PRO A 98 -0.32 -17.63 -5.43
CA PRO A 98 -0.65 -16.68 -4.36
C PRO A 98 0.43 -16.49 -3.28
N SER A 99 1.31 -17.47 -3.10
CA SER A 99 2.39 -17.47 -2.11
C SER A 99 3.73 -16.99 -2.67
N ASP A 100 3.80 -16.63 -3.95
CA ASP A 100 5.05 -16.22 -4.59
C ASP A 100 5.51 -14.85 -4.05
N PRO A 101 6.74 -14.72 -3.52
CA PRO A 101 7.26 -13.46 -3.00
C PRO A 101 7.42 -12.37 -4.08
N PHE A 102 7.48 -12.75 -5.36
CA PHE A 102 7.51 -11.85 -6.51
C PHE A 102 6.11 -11.50 -7.04
N ARG A 103 5.03 -12.04 -6.44
CA ARG A 103 3.65 -11.67 -6.79
C ARG A 103 3.38 -10.24 -6.35
N SER A 104 2.68 -9.50 -7.20
CA SER A 104 2.29 -8.11 -6.93
C SER A 104 1.40 -8.03 -5.68
N LYS A 105 1.76 -7.15 -4.76
CA LYS A 105 0.96 -6.84 -3.57
C LYS A 105 -0.42 -6.29 -3.91
N VAL A 106 -0.57 -5.69 -5.09
CA VAL A 106 -1.85 -5.16 -5.58
C VAL A 106 -2.80 -6.28 -5.97
N LEU A 107 -2.29 -7.31 -6.66
CA LEU A 107 -3.07 -8.50 -6.99
C LEU A 107 -3.55 -9.20 -5.72
N LYS A 108 -2.64 -9.37 -4.75
CA LYS A 108 -3.00 -9.94 -3.45
C LYS A 108 -4.07 -9.11 -2.74
N PHE A 109 -3.94 -7.79 -2.72
CA PHE A 109 -4.94 -6.90 -2.14
C PHE A 109 -6.32 -7.06 -2.82
N MET A 110 -6.37 -7.06 -4.16
CA MET A 110 -7.61 -7.27 -4.92
C MET A 110 -8.26 -8.62 -4.59
N GLU A 111 -7.47 -9.69 -4.50
CA GLU A 111 -7.95 -11.02 -4.11
C GLU A 111 -8.47 -11.05 -2.66
N ASP A 112 -7.73 -10.46 -1.72
CA ASP A 112 -8.09 -10.40 -0.29
C ASP A 112 -9.44 -9.68 -0.06
N ILE A 113 -9.79 -8.73 -0.94
CA ILE A 113 -11.05 -7.98 -0.88
C ILE A 113 -12.12 -8.49 -1.88
N GLY A 114 -11.82 -9.52 -2.67
CA GLY A 114 -12.76 -10.17 -3.58
C GLY A 114 -13.00 -9.43 -4.91
N ILE A 115 -12.11 -8.53 -5.32
CA ILE A 115 -12.17 -7.89 -6.64
C ILE A 115 -11.40 -8.75 -7.66
N PRO A 116 -12.02 -9.16 -8.78
CA PRO A 116 -11.33 -9.93 -9.81
C PRO A 116 -10.20 -9.10 -10.42
N ALA A 117 -8.98 -9.60 -10.33
CA ALA A 117 -7.84 -8.97 -10.97
C ALA A 117 -7.80 -9.32 -12.48
N PRO A 118 -7.70 -8.32 -13.38
CA PRO A 118 -7.71 -8.56 -14.81
C PRO A 118 -6.45 -9.30 -15.26
N LYS A 119 -6.61 -10.47 -15.86
CA LYS A 119 -5.48 -11.20 -16.46
C LYS A 119 -4.95 -10.43 -17.65
N ASP A 120 -3.63 -10.24 -17.69
CA ASP A 120 -2.87 -9.72 -18.83
C ASP A 120 -3.18 -8.28 -19.28
N VAL A 121 -4.02 -7.55 -18.54
CA VAL A 121 -4.34 -6.13 -18.80
C VAL A 121 -4.10 -5.33 -17.53
N LEU A 122 -3.37 -4.22 -17.64
CA LEU A 122 -3.29 -3.24 -16.55
C LEU A 122 -4.69 -2.65 -16.32
N PRO A 123 -5.31 -2.83 -15.14
CA PRO A 123 -6.60 -2.25 -14.87
C PRO A 123 -6.53 -0.73 -14.95
N ALA A 124 -7.61 -0.10 -15.40
CA ALA A 124 -7.83 1.32 -15.15
C ALA A 124 -7.97 1.50 -13.64
N TRP A 125 -6.92 1.97 -12.97
CA TRP A 125 -6.84 2.06 -11.50
C TRP A 125 -7.99 2.89 -10.89
N GLY A 126 -8.49 3.91 -11.61
CA GLY A 126 -9.66 4.66 -11.20
C GLY A 126 -10.96 3.84 -11.06
N ASN A 127 -11.04 2.67 -11.70
CA ASN A 127 -12.19 1.76 -11.60
C ASN A 127 -11.98 0.64 -10.57
N VAL A 128 -10.74 0.40 -10.14
CA VAL A 128 -10.40 -0.61 -9.10
C VAL A 128 -10.67 -0.03 -7.71
N PHE A 129 -10.41 1.26 -7.54
CA PHE A 129 -10.59 1.98 -6.29
C PHE A 129 -11.96 2.65 -6.27
N ILE A 130 -12.97 1.87 -5.90
CA ILE A 130 -14.35 2.35 -5.79
C ILE A 130 -14.44 3.20 -4.53
N LYS A 131 -14.65 4.51 -4.68
CA LYS A 131 -14.98 5.40 -3.55
C LYS A 131 -16.14 4.78 -2.78
N THR A 132 -16.07 4.81 -1.45
CA THR A 132 -16.99 4.11 -0.52
C THR A 132 -16.80 2.59 -0.38
N MET A 133 -15.83 1.96 -1.04
CA MET A 133 -15.52 0.57 -0.75
C MET A 133 -15.07 0.42 0.70
N LYS A 134 -15.52 -0.65 1.34
CA LYS A 134 -15.18 -0.96 2.73
C LYS A 134 -14.30 -2.19 2.81
N ILE A 135 -13.29 -2.11 3.65
CA ILE A 135 -12.40 -3.23 3.99
C ILE A 135 -12.35 -3.39 5.50
N ARG A 136 -12.02 -4.59 5.95
CA ARG A 136 -11.57 -4.83 7.32
C ARG A 136 -10.06 -4.99 7.33
N ALA A 137 -9.38 -4.31 8.23
CA ALA A 137 -7.92 -4.37 8.33
C ALA A 137 -7.45 -3.99 9.74
N ARG A 138 -6.17 -4.28 10.01
CA ARG A 138 -5.46 -3.79 11.19
C ARG A 138 -4.48 -2.72 10.77
N VAL A 139 -4.14 -1.84 11.70
CA VAL A 139 -3.15 -0.79 11.47
C VAL A 139 -1.92 -0.99 12.33
N VAL A 140 -0.84 -0.32 11.96
CA VAL A 140 0.32 -0.10 12.81
C VAL A 140 0.71 1.37 12.70
N GLN A 141 1.36 1.89 13.73
CA GLN A 141 1.90 3.23 13.69
C GLN A 141 3.03 3.32 12.66
N SER A 142 2.99 4.38 11.85
CA SER A 142 4.05 4.69 10.87
C SER A 142 5.36 4.97 11.60
N THR A 143 6.49 4.68 10.94
CA THR A 143 7.82 5.01 11.46
C THR A 143 8.66 5.76 10.43
N ARG A 144 9.45 6.74 10.91
CA ARG A 144 10.39 7.53 10.11
C ARG A 144 11.77 7.46 10.75
N GLY A 145 12.74 6.87 10.04
CA GLY A 145 14.06 6.61 10.60
C GLY A 145 14.05 5.66 11.80
N GLY A 146 13.04 4.78 11.90
CA GLY A 146 12.86 3.86 13.03
C GLY A 146 12.04 4.43 14.19
N ASN A 147 11.73 5.73 14.18
CA ASN A 147 10.94 6.37 15.23
C ASN A 147 9.46 6.40 14.85
N PRO A 148 8.53 6.09 15.77
CA PRO A 148 7.09 6.24 15.53
C PRO A 148 6.73 7.68 15.18
N VAL A 149 5.82 7.84 14.21
CA VAL A 149 5.23 9.14 13.87
C VAL A 149 3.87 9.25 14.58
N PRO A 150 3.66 10.23 15.47
CA PRO A 150 2.38 10.43 16.13
C PRO A 150 1.23 10.58 15.14
N ASP A 151 0.08 9.99 15.47
CA ASP A 151 -1.18 10.09 14.71
C ASP A 151 -1.10 9.67 13.23
N GLU A 152 -0.01 9.02 12.82
CA GLU A 152 0.19 8.51 11.46
C GLU A 152 0.12 6.98 11.47
N TYR A 153 -0.85 6.45 10.72
CA TYR A 153 -1.13 5.02 10.65
C TYR A 153 -0.99 4.50 9.22
N ILE A 154 -0.51 3.26 9.12
CA ILE A 154 -0.50 2.47 7.89
C ILE A 154 -1.17 1.13 8.15
N PHE A 155 -1.64 0.46 7.11
CA PHE A 155 -2.15 -0.90 7.27
C PHE A 155 -1.05 -1.89 7.62
N LYS A 156 -1.37 -2.81 8.52
CA LYS A 156 -0.55 -3.99 8.78
C LYS A 156 -0.58 -4.89 7.55
N GLU A 157 0.59 -5.22 7.02
CA GLU A 157 0.73 -6.06 5.83
C GLU A 157 0.00 -7.41 6.02
N GLY A 158 -0.80 -7.81 5.02
CA GLY A 158 -1.57 -9.05 5.03
C GLY A 158 -2.82 -9.07 5.93
N SER A 159 -3.20 -7.93 6.52
CA SER A 159 -4.39 -7.84 7.37
C SER A 159 -5.70 -7.58 6.62
N PHE A 160 -5.64 -7.29 5.32
CA PHE A 160 -6.81 -6.94 4.51
C PHE A 160 -7.80 -8.09 4.41
N ARG A 161 -9.08 -7.80 4.61
CA ARG A 161 -10.19 -8.73 4.40
C ARG A 161 -11.35 -8.00 3.75
N ALA A 162 -12.07 -8.69 2.87
CA ALA A 162 -13.37 -8.25 2.38
C ALA A 162 -14.31 -7.93 3.54
N TYR A 163 -14.91 -6.73 3.54
CA TYR A 163 -16.01 -6.42 4.45
C TYR A 163 -17.29 -7.04 3.90
N LYS A 164 -17.87 -8.00 4.62
CA LYS A 164 -19.18 -8.57 4.34
C LYS A 164 -20.18 -8.02 5.37
N VAL A 165 -21.31 -7.50 4.88
CA VAL A 165 -22.43 -7.03 5.71
C VAL A 165 -23.18 -8.22 6.27
#